data_AF-A0A2A2S6A2-F1
#
_entry.id   AF-A0A2A2S6A2-F1
#
_cell.length_a   1.000
_cell.length_b   1.000
_cell.length_c   1.000
_cell.angle_alpha   90.00
_cell.angle_beta   90.00
_cell.angle_gamma   90.00
#
_symmetry.space_group_name_H-M   'P 1'
#
loop_
_entity.id
_entity.type
_entity.pdbx_description
1 polymer ?
#
loop_
_entity_poly.entity_id
_entity_poly.type
_entity_poly.pdbx_seq_one_letter_code
_entity_poly.pdbx_strand_id
1 'polypeptide(L)' 'MAKSQATFMKKQLEKNRQKKKEDKAQRKQERKESGSSAEEIAYVDEFGNLTSTPPTQKQASRDEDKKN' A
#
# COMPACT_ATOMS: atom_id res chain seq x y z
N MET A 1 -3.83 41.22 -28.90
CA MET A 1 -3.46 40.72 -27.55
C MET A 1 -4.22 39.43 -27.19
N ALA A 2 -4.12 38.36 -27.98
CA ALA A 2 -4.83 37.10 -27.71
C ALA A 2 -3.93 35.99 -27.10
N LYS A 3 -2.60 36.12 -27.23
CA LYS A 3 -1.63 35.09 -26.86
C LYS A 3 -1.36 34.99 -25.35
N SER A 4 -1.63 36.06 -24.60
CA SER A 4 -1.42 36.14 -23.13
C SER A 4 -2.53 35.49 -22.30
N GLN A 5 -3.76 35.41 -22.83
CA GLN A 5 -4.88 34.73 -22.17
C GLN A 5 -4.66 33.20 -22.15
N ALA A 6 -4.13 32.64 -23.24
CA ALA A 6 -3.88 31.20 -23.35
C ALA A 6 -2.81 30.69 -22.37
N THR A 7 -1.76 31.48 -22.10
CA THR A 7 -0.70 31.11 -21.15
C THR A 7 -1.18 31.16 -19.70
N PHE A 8 -2.03 32.15 -19.36
CA PHE A 8 -2.65 32.25 -18.05
C PHE A 8 -3.53 31.03 -17.74
N MET A 9 -4.40 30.63 -18.69
CA MET A 9 -5.28 29.48 -18.50
C MET A 9 -4.50 28.16 -18.33
N LYS A 10 -3.41 27.97 -19.09
CA LYS A 10 -2.53 26.80 -18.92
C LYS A 10 -1.90 26.75 -17.54
N LYS A 11 -1.38 27.88 -17.04
CA LYS A 11 -0.77 27.98 -15.71
C LYS A 11 -1.77 27.69 -14.59
N GLN A 12 -3.00 28.16 -14.72
CA GLN A 12 -4.07 27.87 -13.74
C GLN A 12 -4.46 26.39 -13.74
N LEU A 13 -4.58 25.77 -14.92
CA LEU A 13 -4.91 24.35 -15.03
C LEU A 13 -3.81 23.47 -14.43
N GLU A 14 -2.54 23.79 -14.67
CA GLU A 14 -1.40 23.08 -14.12
C GLU A 14 -1.33 23.19 -12.60
N LYS A 15 -1.54 24.39 -12.04
CA LYS A 15 -1.64 24.60 -10.59
C LYS A 15 -2.76 23.76 -9.96
N ASN A 16 -3.92 23.67 -10.61
CA ASN A 16 -5.03 22.85 -10.13
C ASN A 16 -4.73 21.35 -10.20
N ARG A 17 -3.96 20.90 -11.21
CA ARG A 17 -3.50 19.50 -11.29
C ARG A 17 -2.49 19.15 -10.21
N GLN A 18 -1.54 20.06 -9.93
CA GLN A 18 -0.55 19.90 -8.86
C GLN A 18 -1.22 19.78 -7.50
N LYS A 19 -2.11 20.71 -7.14
CA LYS A 19 -2.90 20.65 -5.90
C LYS A 19 -3.66 19.33 -5.75
N LYS A 20 -4.40 18.91 -6.78
CA LYS A 20 -5.12 17.62 -6.76
C LYS A 20 -4.19 16.41 -6.60
N LYS A 21 -2.95 16.48 -7.08
CA LYS A 21 -1.96 15.41 -6.93
C LYS A 21 -1.40 15.39 -5.51
N GLU A 22 -1.12 16.55 -4.94
CA GLU A 22 -0.69 16.73 -3.54
C GLU A 22 -1.78 16.24 -2.57
N ASP A 23 -3.02 16.68 -2.74
CA ASP A 23 -4.16 16.26 -1.91
C ASP A 23 -4.36 14.74 -1.95
N LYS A 24 -4.22 14.13 -3.14
CA LYS A 24 -4.30 12.66 -3.30
C LYS A 24 -3.13 11.94 -2.63
N ALA A 25 -1.93 12.51 -2.71
CA ALA A 25 -0.75 11.93 -2.08
C ALA A 25 -0.86 12.01 -0.56
N GLN A 26 -1.26 13.16 -0.02
CA GLN A 26 -1.54 13.35 1.41
C GLN A 26 -2.63 12.40 1.89
N ARG A 27 -3.78 12.33 1.21
CA ARG A 27 -4.85 11.36 1.56
C ARG A 27 -4.38 9.91 1.49
N LYS A 28 -3.46 9.57 0.58
CA LYS A 28 -2.87 8.22 0.51
C LYS A 28 -1.91 7.98 1.67
N GLN A 29 -1.12 8.97 2.04
CA GLN A 29 -0.21 8.90 3.18
C GLN A 29 -0.99 8.83 4.50
N GLU A 30 -1.98 9.69 4.70
CA GLU A 30 -2.91 9.62 5.82
C GLU A 30 -3.61 8.27 5.90
N ARG A 31 -4.04 7.65 4.79
CA ARG A 31 -4.59 6.28 4.82
C ARG A 31 -3.56 5.22 5.19
N LYS A 32 -2.30 5.39 4.80
CA LYS A 32 -1.21 4.51 5.23
C LYS A 32 -0.92 4.69 6.72
N GLU A 33 -0.88 5.93 7.20
CA GLU A 33 -0.56 6.26 8.59
C GLU A 33 -1.72 5.96 9.54
N SER A 34 -2.97 6.23 9.13
CA SER A 34 -4.18 6.01 9.94
C SER A 34 -4.77 4.61 9.80
N GLY A 35 -4.47 3.87 8.73
CA GLY A 35 -5.16 2.62 8.39
C GLY A 35 -4.28 1.52 7.83
N SER A 36 -2.94 1.68 7.78
CA SER A 36 -2.01 0.56 7.53
C SER A 36 -1.42 -0.01 8.82
N SER A 37 -2.23 -0.05 9.88
CA SER A 37 -2.43 -1.33 10.58
C SER A 37 -3.31 -2.24 9.70
N ALA A 38 -2.94 -2.39 8.42
CA ALA A 38 -3.46 -3.44 7.58
C ALA A 38 -2.79 -4.69 8.15
N GLU A 39 -3.48 -5.31 9.11
CA GLU A 39 -3.19 -6.62 9.71
C GLU A 39 -1.77 -7.07 9.40
N GLU A 40 -0.79 -6.61 10.18
CA GLU A 40 0.53 -7.23 10.15
C GLU A 40 0.29 -8.69 10.52
N ILE A 41 0.22 -9.57 9.52
CA ILE A 41 0.07 -11.01 9.70
C ILE A 41 1.36 -11.45 10.35
N ALA A 42 1.37 -11.42 11.68
CA ALA A 42 2.46 -11.92 12.47
C ALA A 42 2.41 -13.45 12.41
N TYR A 43 3.52 -14.06 12.03
CA TYR A 43 3.62 -15.50 12.03
C TYR A 43 3.75 -15.98 13.47
N VAL A 44 3.04 -17.05 13.80
CA VAL A 44 3.08 -17.69 15.12
C VAL A 44 3.74 -19.05 14.97
N ASP A 45 4.73 -19.34 15.83
CA ASP A 45 5.39 -20.65 15.87
C ASP A 45 4.55 -21.72 16.61
N GLU A 46 5.01 -22.98 16.60
CA GLU A 46 4.33 -24.11 17.27
C GLU A 46 4.18 -23.93 18.79
N PHE A 47 4.87 -22.95 19.38
CA PHE A 47 4.85 -22.63 20.80
C PHE A 47 4.09 -21.34 21.12
N GLY A 48 3.45 -20.72 20.12
CA GLY A 48 2.63 -19.52 20.30
C GLY A 48 3.43 -18.21 20.31
N ASN A 49 4.71 -18.21 19.96
CA ASN A 49 5.53 -16.99 19.91
C ASN A 49 5.44 -16.31 18.54
N LEU A 50 5.46 -14.97 18.55
CA LEU A 50 5.48 -14.14 17.34
C LEU A 50 6.87 -14.20 16.69
N THR A 51 6.93 -14.68 15.45
CA THR A 51 8.17 -14.74 14.66
C THR A 51 8.11 -13.82 13.44
N SER A 52 9.25 -13.17 13.16
CA SER A 52 9.44 -12.28 12.01
C SER A 52 9.78 -13.06 10.72
N THR A 53 10.03 -14.37 10.81
CA THR A 53 10.36 -15.22 9.67
C THR A 53 9.10 -15.81 9.04
N PRO A 54 8.83 -15.57 7.74
CA PRO A 54 7.74 -16.23 7.05
C PRO A 54 8.00 -17.74 7.01
N PRO A 55 6.97 -18.58 7.18
CA PRO A 55 7.12 -20.03 7.12
C PRO A 55 7.65 -20.37 5.73
N THR A 56 8.87 -20.90 5.69
CA THR A 56 9.42 -21.44 4.44
C THR A 56 8.44 -22.50 3.92
N GLN A 57 8.17 -22.52 2.62
CA GLN A 57 7.23 -23.42 1.92
C GLN A 57 7.59 -24.93 2.01
N LYS A 58 8.35 -25.34 3.02
CA LYS A 58 8.85 -26.71 3.24
C LYS A 58 7.99 -27.56 4.17
N GLN A 59 6.88 -27.05 4.70
CA GLN A 59 5.96 -27.85 5.54
C GLN A 59 4.64 -28.21 4.83
N ALA A 60 4.64 -28.28 3.49
CA ALA A 60 3.56 -28.92 2.74
C ALA A 60 3.88 -30.38 2.36
N SER A 61 4.82 -31.02 3.07
CA SER A 61 5.22 -32.41 2.83
C SER A 61 5.61 -33.07 4.13
N ARG A 62 4.63 -33.61 4.86
CA ARG A 62 4.68 -34.44 6.09
C ARG A 62 3.41 -34.08 6.86
N ASP A 63 2.41 -34.90 7.08
CA ASP A 63 2.29 -36.35 7.10
C ASP A 63 0.78 -36.68 6.95
N GLU A 64 0.46 -37.93 6.58
CA GLU A 64 -0.90 -38.50 6.53
C GLU A 64 -1.79 -37.93 5.39
N ASP A 65 -1.91 -38.54 4.21
CA ASP A 65 -3.04 -39.43 3.93
C ASP A 65 -2.79 -40.26 2.64
N LYS A 66 -1.71 -41.05 2.62
CA LYS A 66 -1.55 -42.19 1.70
C LYS A 66 -1.79 -43.50 2.44
N LYS A 67 -2.98 -43.66 3.00
CA LYS A 67 -3.57 -44.96 3.33
C LYS A 67 -5.08 -44.89 3.15
N ASN A 68 -5.52 -45.15 1.92
CA ASN A 68 -6.77 -45.82 1.61
C ASN A 68 -6.54 -46.67 0.36
#